data_AF-A0A167FIQ8-F1
#
_entry.id   AF-A0A167FIQ8-F1
#
_cell.length_a   1.000
_cell.length_b   1.000
_cell.length_c   1.000
_cell.angle_alpha   90.00
_cell.angle_beta   90.00
_cell.angle_gamma   90.00
#
_symmetry.space_group_name_H-M   'P 1'
#
loop_
_entity.id
_entity.type
_entity.pdbx_description
1 polymer ?
#
loop_
_entity_poly.entity_id
_entity_poly.type
_entity_poly.pdbx_seq_one_letter_code
_entity_poly.pdbx_strand_id
1 'polypeptide(L)'
;MGSSEGLTGAEKAIQIASKDGSWVVLQNLHLSPDWIEGLEKLIESLQAHHSFRLFFTISLAASVPVTLLRTSRILTFERAAGIQSSMRQSLEGVSAFDMSKLPVERARLYYLLSWVHSIIVERLNFVPLGWSKTYAFNASDFESGLFVIDKWIDDESKNRTNISPSAIPWKALRTLIINTVYGGKIDISDDEIKTHPIVNRAFSKDAYSLGYELVEGESLSVVPEENDRESIFKWIDRLPERESPRWLGLEEDAEESMMKILSK
;
A
#
# COMPACT_ATOMS: atom_id res chain seq x y z
N MET A 1 5.82 0.62 21.81
CA MET A 1 5.07 1.28 22.92
C MET A 1 3.71 0.58 23.10
N GLY A 2 2.99 0.81 24.19
CA GLY A 2 1.68 0.19 24.44
C GLY A 2 1.63 -0.93 25.49
N SER A 3 2.73 -1.21 26.20
CA SER A 3 2.75 -2.12 27.36
C SER A 3 3.64 -1.56 28.47
N SER A 4 3.35 -1.88 29.73
CA SER A 4 4.09 -1.40 30.90
C SER A 4 5.58 -1.77 30.87
N GLU A 5 5.89 -3.00 30.44
CA GLU A 5 7.27 -3.46 30.23
C GLU A 5 7.97 -2.65 29.14
N GLY A 6 7.26 -2.35 28.05
CA GLY A 6 7.77 -1.53 26.95
C GLY A 6 8.11 -0.11 27.37
N LEU A 7 7.30 0.52 28.24
CA LEU A 7 7.57 1.86 28.77
C LEU A 7 8.84 1.87 29.63
N THR A 8 8.96 0.92 30.55
CA THR A 8 10.14 0.81 31.44
C THR A 8 11.41 0.52 30.64
N GLY A 9 11.31 -0.34 29.61
CA GLY A 9 12.41 -0.63 28.69
C GLY A 9 12.83 0.60 27.90
N ALA A 10 11.88 1.41 27.43
CA ALA A 10 12.14 2.64 26.67
C ALA A 10 12.93 3.66 27.50
N GLU A 11 12.54 3.93 28.74
CA GLU A 11 13.26 4.88 29.61
C GLU A 11 14.70 4.46 29.85
N LYS A 12 14.93 3.17 30.14
CA LYS A 12 16.27 2.62 30.33
C LYS A 12 17.11 2.73 29.06
N ALA A 13 16.53 2.38 27.91
CA ALA A 13 17.21 2.48 26.62
C ALA A 13 17.62 3.92 26.32
N ILE A 14 16.74 4.89 26.56
CA ILE A 14 17.03 6.33 26.39
C ILE A 14 18.17 6.76 27.31
N GLN A 15 18.14 6.38 28.59
CA GLN A 15 19.21 6.75 29.54
C GLN A 15 20.56 6.18 29.15
N ILE A 16 20.62 4.91 28.71
CA ILE A 16 21.87 4.27 28.26
C ILE A 16 22.38 4.95 26.99
N ALA A 17 21.52 5.09 25.99
CA ALA A 17 21.87 5.67 24.70
C ALA A 17 22.27 7.15 24.81
N SER A 18 21.68 7.89 25.75
CA SER A 18 22.06 9.27 26.05
C SER A 18 23.51 9.38 26.56
N LYS A 19 24.07 8.33 27.17
CA LYS A 19 25.43 8.33 27.71
C LYS A 19 26.46 7.85 26.69
N ASP A 20 26.15 6.80 25.94
CA ASP A 20 27.08 6.17 25.00
C ASP A 20 26.96 6.66 23.54
N GLY A 21 25.89 7.40 23.21
CA GLY A 21 25.66 7.95 21.88
C GLY A 21 24.90 7.04 20.92
N SER A 22 24.39 5.90 21.37
CA SER A 22 23.58 4.98 20.55
C SER A 22 22.25 5.59 20.12
N TRP A 23 21.54 4.94 19.21
CA TRP A 23 20.25 5.42 18.71
C TRP A 23 19.10 4.60 19.30
N VAL A 24 17.98 5.28 19.58
CA VAL A 24 16.76 4.65 20.10
C VAL A 24 15.60 4.99 19.17
N VAL A 25 14.79 3.99 18.83
CA VAL A 25 13.57 4.15 18.04
C VAL A 25 12.36 3.69 18.87
N LEU A 26 11.46 4.61 19.20
CA LEU A 26 10.21 4.31 19.89
C LEU A 26 9.08 4.16 18.87
N GLN A 27 8.64 2.93 18.63
CA GLN A 27 7.58 2.67 17.66
C GLN A 27 6.18 2.82 18.29
N ASN A 28 5.28 3.47 17.54
CA ASN A 28 3.86 3.67 17.85
C ASN A 28 3.64 4.41 19.18
N LEU A 29 4.35 5.52 19.36
CA LEU A 29 4.33 6.30 20.61
C LEU A 29 2.92 6.75 21.02
N HIS A 30 2.05 7.00 20.04
CA HIS A 30 0.63 7.33 20.23
C HIS A 30 -0.20 6.26 20.98
N LEU A 31 0.29 5.02 21.11
CA LEU A 31 -0.36 3.98 21.90
C LEU A 31 -0.14 4.15 23.42
N SER A 32 0.58 5.19 23.85
CA SER A 32 0.86 5.46 25.27
C SER A 32 0.78 6.95 25.57
N PRO A 33 -0.39 7.60 25.39
CA PRO A 33 -0.54 9.06 25.47
C PRO A 33 -0.05 9.63 26.80
N ASP A 34 -0.40 8.99 27.92
CA ASP A 34 0.01 9.43 29.27
C ASP A 34 1.54 9.45 29.45
N TRP A 35 2.26 8.55 28.77
CA TRP A 35 3.71 8.49 28.85
C TRP A 35 4.39 9.57 28.00
N ILE A 36 3.71 10.09 26.97
CA ILE A 36 4.26 11.16 26.10
C ILE A 36 4.52 12.44 26.89
N GLU A 37 3.66 12.76 27.86
CA GLU A 37 3.86 13.93 28.73
C GLU A 37 5.11 13.78 29.62
N GLY A 38 5.41 12.57 30.07
CA GLY A 38 6.62 12.26 30.84
C GLY A 38 7.89 12.27 29.99
N LEU A 39 7.78 11.87 28.72
CA LEU A 39 8.90 11.82 27.79
C LEU A 39 9.53 13.20 27.56
N GLU A 40 8.73 14.26 27.47
CA GLU A 40 9.23 15.64 27.33
C GLU A 40 10.19 16.00 28.47
N LYS A 41 9.73 15.82 29.72
CA LYS A 41 10.55 16.08 30.91
C LYS A 41 11.80 15.23 30.95
N LEU A 42 11.70 13.98 30.50
CA LEU A 42 12.85 13.10 30.40
C LEU A 42 13.87 13.70 29.44
N ILE A 43 13.48 14.04 28.20
CA ILE A 43 14.36 14.60 27.17
C ILE A 43 15.06 15.88 27.66
N GLU A 44 14.32 16.79 28.29
CA GLU A 44 14.88 18.04 28.82
C GLU A 44 15.92 17.82 29.93
N SER A 45 15.78 16.74 30.70
CA SER A 45 16.71 16.40 31.79
C SER A 45 17.99 15.69 31.33
N LEU A 46 18.04 15.20 30.08
CA LEU A 46 19.18 14.41 29.59
C LEU A 46 20.39 15.29 29.28
N GLN A 47 21.55 14.94 29.85
CA GLN A 47 22.84 15.34 29.32
C GLN A 47 23.26 14.37 28.21
N ALA A 48 22.72 14.58 27.01
CA ALA A 48 22.89 13.66 25.91
C ALA A 48 24.26 13.78 25.22
N HIS A 49 24.87 12.62 24.93
CA HIS A 49 26.04 12.49 24.09
C HIS A 49 25.77 13.04 22.68
N HIS A 50 26.75 13.70 22.07
CA HIS A 50 26.58 14.40 20.80
C HIS A 50 26.09 13.51 19.64
N SER A 51 26.42 12.21 19.66
CA SER A 51 25.98 11.23 18.65
C SER A 51 24.59 10.63 18.91
N PHE A 52 24.01 10.84 20.10
CA PHE A 52 22.71 10.29 20.48
C PHE A 52 21.61 10.79 19.55
N ARG A 53 20.73 9.88 19.10
CA ARG A 53 19.52 10.21 18.34
C ARG A 53 18.34 9.42 18.88
N LEU A 54 17.27 10.15 19.21
CA LEU A 54 15.97 9.59 19.59
C LEU A 54 15.00 9.76 18.42
N PHE A 55 14.50 8.65 17.91
CA PHE A 55 13.44 8.60 16.91
C PHE A 55 12.17 8.08 17.55
N PHE A 56 11.02 8.54 17.07
CA PHE A 56 9.73 7.97 17.43
C PHE A 56 8.77 8.05 16.26
N THR A 57 7.86 7.07 16.18
CA THR A 57 6.79 7.05 15.16
C THR A 57 5.44 7.33 15.79
N ILE A 58 4.68 8.24 15.19
CA ILE A 58 3.36 8.68 15.65
C ILE A 58 2.40 8.69 14.45
N SER A 59 1.15 8.30 14.67
CA SER A 59 0.07 8.51 13.71
C SER A 59 -0.32 9.99 13.65
N LEU A 60 -0.59 10.52 12.45
CA LEU A 60 -1.01 11.93 12.25
C LEU A 60 -2.33 12.28 12.96
N ALA A 61 -3.18 11.28 13.22
CA ALA A 61 -4.45 11.48 13.93
C ALA A 61 -4.28 11.52 15.46
N ALA A 62 -3.08 11.25 15.99
CA ALA A 62 -2.85 11.22 17.42
C ALA A 62 -2.71 12.64 17.98
N SER A 63 -3.31 12.87 19.15
CA SER A 63 -3.01 14.07 19.93
C SER A 63 -1.61 13.93 20.53
N VAL A 64 -0.71 14.84 20.16
CA VAL A 64 0.67 14.89 20.66
C VAL A 64 0.90 16.26 21.28
N PRO A 65 1.56 16.36 22.44
CA PRO A 65 1.93 17.65 23.02
C PRO A 65 2.69 18.52 22.02
N VAL A 66 2.20 19.74 21.82
CA VAL A 66 2.77 20.71 20.86
C VAL A 66 4.23 21.02 21.18
N THR A 67 4.60 20.99 22.46
CA THR A 67 5.97 21.16 22.95
C THR A 67 6.91 20.07 22.42
N LEU A 68 6.50 18.80 22.48
CA LEU A 68 7.26 17.68 21.91
C LEU A 68 7.41 17.84 20.39
N LEU A 69 6.37 18.28 19.69
CA LEU A 69 6.45 18.55 18.25
C LEU A 69 7.42 19.70 17.94
N ARG A 70 7.40 20.78 18.72
CA ARG A 70 8.27 21.96 18.54
C ARG A 70 9.75 21.67 18.79
N THR A 71 10.04 20.75 19.70
CA THR A 71 11.42 20.34 20.03
C THR A 71 11.97 19.28 19.08
N SER A 72 11.12 18.70 18.23
CA SER A 72 11.47 17.59 17.35
C SER A 72 11.65 18.02 15.91
N ARG A 73 12.43 17.24 15.16
CA ARG A 73 12.45 17.32 13.69
C ARG A 73 11.37 16.40 13.14
N ILE A 74 10.35 16.97 12.53
CA ILE A 74 9.20 16.23 12.03
C ILE A 74 9.48 15.78 10.59
N LEU A 75 9.37 14.48 10.36
CA LEU A 75 9.33 13.90 9.02
C LEU A 75 7.93 13.33 8.81
N THR A 76 7.18 13.94 7.90
CA THR A 76 5.86 13.45 7.52
C THR A 76 6.01 12.44 6.41
N PHE A 77 5.51 11.23 6.64
CA PHE A 77 5.42 10.19 5.62
C PHE A 77 3.96 10.05 5.22
N GLU A 78 3.63 10.61 4.07
CA GLU A 78 2.34 10.39 3.43
C GLU A 78 2.45 9.18 2.50
N ARG A 79 1.31 8.51 2.25
CA ARG A 79 1.28 7.47 1.22
C ARG A 79 1.58 8.15 -0.12
N ALA A 80 2.35 7.49 -0.97
CA ALA A 80 2.61 7.99 -2.30
C ALA A 80 1.26 8.07 -3.04
N ALA A 81 0.85 9.28 -3.41
CA ALA A 81 -0.45 9.52 -4.05
C ALA A 81 -0.40 9.13 -5.53
N GLY A 82 -1.55 8.71 -6.05
CA GLY A 82 -1.71 8.31 -7.43
C GLY A 82 -1.39 6.84 -7.68
N ILE A 83 -2.01 6.30 -8.73
CA ILE A 83 -1.85 4.91 -9.16
C ILE A 83 -0.40 4.68 -9.57
N GLN A 84 0.21 5.63 -10.30
CA GLN A 84 1.61 5.54 -10.72
C GLN A 84 2.56 5.24 -9.54
N SER A 85 2.54 6.08 -8.52
CA SER A 85 3.46 5.99 -7.40
C SER A 85 3.20 4.74 -6.56
N SER A 86 1.92 4.40 -6.37
CA SER A 86 1.50 3.20 -5.64
C SER A 86 1.93 1.92 -6.36
N MET A 87 1.84 1.87 -7.69
CA MET A 87 2.29 0.73 -8.47
C MET A 87 3.80 0.57 -8.41
N ARG A 88 4.53 1.68 -8.60
CA ARG A 88 5.99 1.69 -8.50
C ARG A 88 6.46 1.19 -7.14
N GLN A 89 5.89 1.70 -6.05
CA GLN A 89 6.23 1.28 -4.69
C GLN A 89 5.96 -0.21 -4.45
N SER A 90 4.80 -0.72 -4.87
CA SER A 90 4.45 -2.13 -4.65
C SER A 90 5.36 -3.08 -5.46
N LEU A 91 5.68 -2.74 -6.71
CA LEU A 91 6.52 -3.57 -7.58
C LEU A 91 8.02 -3.45 -7.31
N GLU A 92 8.48 -2.33 -6.74
CA GLU A 92 9.86 -2.19 -6.24
C GLU A 92 10.16 -3.19 -5.11
N GLY A 93 9.15 -3.54 -4.30
CA GLY A 93 9.27 -4.56 -3.25
C GLY A 93 9.41 -5.99 -3.78
N VAL A 94 9.05 -6.25 -5.04
CA VAL A 94 9.19 -7.56 -5.68
C VAL A 94 10.57 -7.69 -6.31
N SER A 95 11.27 -8.79 -6.02
CA SER A 95 12.61 -9.00 -6.58
C SER A 95 12.58 -9.18 -8.10
N ALA A 96 13.65 -8.76 -8.78
CA ALA A 96 13.78 -8.98 -10.22
C ALA A 96 13.79 -10.48 -10.57
N PHE A 97 14.31 -11.32 -9.67
CA PHE A 97 14.29 -12.77 -9.82
C PHE A 97 12.86 -13.31 -9.86
N ASP A 98 12.02 -12.92 -8.89
CA ASP A 98 10.63 -13.39 -8.81
C ASP A 98 9.80 -12.93 -10.01
N MET A 99 9.99 -11.69 -10.47
CA MET A 99 9.36 -11.20 -11.70
C MET A 99 9.79 -11.96 -12.96
N SER A 100 11.04 -12.44 -13.01
CA SER A 100 11.56 -13.20 -14.16
C SER A 100 11.26 -14.70 -14.10
N LYS A 101 10.67 -15.19 -13.00
CA LYS A 101 10.36 -16.62 -12.82
C LYS A 101 9.34 -17.04 -13.88
N LEU A 102 9.47 -18.26 -14.40
CA LEU A 102 8.56 -18.86 -15.39
C LEU A 102 7.26 -19.37 -14.74
N PRO A 103 6.10 -19.25 -15.41
CA PRO A 103 5.93 -18.90 -16.81
C PRO A 103 5.99 -17.37 -17.05
N VAL A 104 6.30 -16.96 -18.29
CA VAL A 104 6.44 -15.54 -18.67
C VAL A 104 5.19 -14.69 -18.39
N GLU A 105 4.01 -15.31 -18.32
CA GLU A 105 2.75 -14.65 -17.97
C GLU A 105 2.68 -14.24 -16.48
N ARG A 106 3.55 -14.78 -15.60
CA ARG A 106 3.55 -14.43 -14.15
C ARG A 106 3.77 -12.94 -13.94
N ALA A 107 4.77 -12.35 -14.59
CA ALA A 107 5.08 -10.93 -14.45
C ALA A 107 3.88 -10.05 -14.80
N ARG A 108 3.09 -10.46 -15.80
CA ARG A 108 1.84 -9.78 -16.17
C ARG A 108 0.82 -9.80 -15.04
N LEU A 109 0.63 -10.95 -14.38
CA LEU A 109 -0.28 -11.04 -13.23
C LEU A 109 0.18 -10.20 -12.03
N TYR A 110 1.49 -10.10 -11.79
CA TYR A 110 2.03 -9.27 -10.72
C TYR A 110 1.73 -7.78 -10.92
N TYR A 111 1.94 -7.25 -12.13
CA TYR A 111 1.60 -5.85 -12.36
C TYR A 111 0.08 -5.64 -12.36
N LEU A 112 -0.73 -6.58 -12.88
CA LEU A 112 -2.20 -6.48 -12.81
C LEU A 112 -2.69 -6.47 -11.36
N LEU A 113 -2.03 -7.23 -10.47
CA LEU A 113 -2.29 -7.17 -9.04
C LEU A 113 -1.90 -5.82 -8.45
N SER A 114 -0.75 -5.28 -8.87
CA SER A 114 -0.27 -3.97 -8.41
C SER A 114 -1.25 -2.86 -8.82
N TRP A 115 -1.78 -2.92 -10.05
CA TRP A 115 -2.84 -2.02 -10.52
C TRP A 115 -4.11 -2.10 -9.64
N VAL A 116 -4.60 -3.31 -9.36
CA VAL A 116 -5.74 -3.53 -8.46
C VAL A 116 -5.46 -3.00 -7.06
N HIS A 117 -4.29 -3.29 -6.51
CA HIS A 117 -3.87 -2.82 -5.19
C HIS A 117 -3.88 -1.29 -5.13
N SER A 118 -3.31 -0.64 -6.15
CA SER A 118 -3.24 0.81 -6.25
C SER A 118 -4.62 1.44 -6.32
N ILE A 119 -5.55 0.93 -7.12
CA ILE A 119 -6.93 1.45 -7.15
C ILE A 119 -7.61 1.28 -5.78
N ILE A 120 -7.50 0.10 -5.16
CA ILE A 120 -8.12 -0.16 -3.86
C ILE A 120 -7.61 0.81 -2.80
N VAL A 121 -6.29 1.03 -2.76
CA VAL A 121 -5.64 1.95 -1.82
C VAL A 121 -6.00 3.40 -2.12
N GLU A 122 -5.93 3.85 -3.38
CA GLU A 122 -6.23 5.24 -3.75
C GLU A 122 -7.69 5.61 -3.51
N ARG A 123 -8.63 4.66 -3.65
CA ARG A 123 -10.04 4.87 -3.28
C ARG A 123 -10.23 5.20 -1.79
N LEU A 124 -9.26 4.93 -0.91
CA LEU A 124 -9.31 5.37 0.51
C LEU A 124 -9.23 6.90 0.64
N ASN A 125 -8.65 7.60 -0.34
CA ASN A 125 -8.62 9.07 -0.37
C ASN A 125 -10.00 9.68 -0.68
N PHE A 126 -10.97 8.86 -1.09
CA PHE A 126 -12.31 9.28 -1.47
C PHE A 126 -13.39 8.82 -0.48
N VAL A 127 -13.04 8.42 0.75
CA VAL A 127 -14.05 8.04 1.77
C VAL A 127 -14.97 9.24 2.07
N PRO A 128 -16.32 9.14 1.99
CA PRO A 128 -17.12 7.91 1.93
C PRO A 128 -17.53 7.40 0.51
N LEU A 129 -17.14 8.09 -0.56
CA LEU A 129 -17.49 7.75 -1.95
C LEU A 129 -16.75 6.48 -2.43
N GLY A 130 -15.43 6.45 -2.24
CA GLY A 130 -14.56 5.34 -2.61
C GLY A 130 -14.86 4.06 -1.83
N TRP A 131 -14.99 4.22 -0.52
CA TRP A 131 -15.33 3.21 0.48
C TRP A 131 -16.21 3.85 1.55
N SER A 132 -17.07 3.08 2.20
CA SER A 132 -17.94 3.59 3.26
C SER A 132 -17.16 3.97 4.52
N LYS A 133 -15.99 3.38 4.73
CA LYS A 133 -15.03 3.75 5.78
C LYS A 133 -13.59 3.46 5.36
N THR A 134 -12.63 3.93 6.15
CA THR A 134 -11.21 3.63 5.95
C THR A 134 -10.90 2.20 6.35
N TYR A 135 -10.31 1.43 5.43
CA TYR A 135 -9.78 0.09 5.64
C TYR A 135 -8.25 0.11 5.70
N ALA A 136 -7.66 -0.78 6.48
CA ALA A 136 -6.21 -0.87 6.68
C ALA A 136 -5.51 -1.70 5.58
N PHE A 137 -5.77 -1.38 4.31
CA PHE A 137 -5.04 -1.99 3.19
C PHE A 137 -3.57 -1.57 3.21
N ASN A 138 -2.67 -2.54 3.04
CA ASN A 138 -1.22 -2.36 3.17
C ASN A 138 -0.43 -3.38 2.33
N ALA A 139 0.90 -3.25 2.33
CA ALA A 139 1.80 -4.08 1.53
C ALA A 139 1.65 -5.60 1.76
N SER A 140 1.25 -6.04 2.96
CA SER A 140 1.04 -7.46 3.25
C SER A 140 -0.14 -8.05 2.47
N ASP A 141 -1.15 -7.23 2.12
CA ASP A 141 -2.24 -7.67 1.25
C ASP A 141 -1.75 -7.91 -0.18
N PHE A 142 -0.89 -7.01 -0.67
CA PHE A 142 -0.24 -7.17 -1.97
C PHE A 142 0.63 -8.44 -2.01
N GLU A 143 1.48 -8.65 -1.00
CA GLU A 143 2.29 -9.86 -0.85
C GLU A 143 1.43 -11.14 -0.78
N SER A 144 0.32 -11.09 -0.06
CA SER A 144 -0.65 -12.21 0.00
C SER A 144 -1.28 -12.49 -1.36
N GLY A 145 -1.57 -11.44 -2.14
CA GLY A 145 -2.02 -11.58 -3.52
C GLY A 145 -0.97 -12.20 -4.44
N LEU A 146 0.30 -11.82 -4.31
CA LEU A 146 1.41 -12.43 -5.06
C LEU A 146 1.52 -13.92 -4.73
N PHE A 147 1.42 -14.28 -3.45
CA PHE A 147 1.41 -15.68 -3.02
C PHE A 147 0.25 -16.48 -3.62
N VAL A 148 -0.96 -15.89 -3.68
CA VAL A 148 -2.12 -16.52 -4.35
C VAL A 148 -1.84 -16.74 -5.83
N ILE A 149 -1.29 -15.74 -6.53
CA ILE A 149 -0.92 -15.85 -7.94
C ILE A 149 0.08 -16.98 -8.15
N ASP A 150 1.17 -16.99 -7.37
CA ASP A 150 2.23 -17.98 -7.48
C ASP A 150 1.72 -19.39 -7.28
N LYS A 151 0.89 -19.61 -6.26
CA LYS A 151 0.34 -20.93 -5.97
C LYS A 151 -0.45 -21.49 -7.15
N TRP A 152 -1.30 -20.68 -7.77
CA TRP A 152 -2.13 -21.12 -8.89
C TRP A 152 -1.35 -21.23 -10.21
N ILE A 153 -0.40 -20.32 -10.44
CA ILE A 153 0.42 -20.32 -11.65
C ILE A 153 1.45 -21.45 -11.63
N ASP A 154 2.04 -21.76 -10.48
CA ASP A 154 2.95 -22.90 -10.33
C ASP A 154 2.21 -24.22 -10.60
N ASP A 155 0.99 -24.37 -10.05
CA ASP A 155 0.16 -25.57 -10.25
C ASP A 155 -0.30 -25.74 -11.71
N GLU A 156 -0.76 -24.67 -12.35
CA GLU A 156 -1.23 -24.72 -13.74
C GLU A 156 -0.06 -24.84 -14.74
N SER A 157 1.05 -24.14 -14.51
CA SER A 157 2.17 -24.13 -15.47
C SER A 157 2.89 -25.47 -15.54
N LYS A 158 2.96 -26.24 -14.45
CA LYS A 158 3.70 -27.52 -14.38
C LYS A 158 5.13 -27.39 -14.92
N ASN A 159 5.82 -26.30 -14.56
CA ASN A 159 7.18 -25.94 -15.01
C ASN A 159 7.32 -25.61 -16.52
N ARG A 160 6.21 -25.31 -17.21
CA ARG A 160 6.27 -24.76 -18.58
C ARG A 160 6.80 -23.34 -18.57
N THR A 161 7.51 -22.97 -19.63
CA THR A 161 8.03 -21.61 -19.85
C THR A 161 6.94 -20.58 -20.09
N ASN A 162 5.79 -21.02 -20.59
CA ASN A 162 4.65 -20.19 -20.94
C ASN A 162 3.35 -20.97 -20.75
N ILE A 163 2.27 -20.25 -20.49
CA ILE A 163 0.92 -20.80 -20.37
C ILE A 163 -0.07 -19.99 -21.21
N SER A 164 -1.04 -20.66 -21.81
CA SER A 164 -2.12 -19.94 -22.48
C SER A 164 -2.89 -19.10 -21.47
N PRO A 165 -3.24 -17.83 -21.76
CA PRO A 165 -4.11 -17.04 -20.89
C PRO A 165 -5.47 -17.71 -20.64
N SER A 166 -5.93 -18.60 -21.53
CA SER A 166 -7.16 -19.37 -21.31
C SER A 166 -7.03 -20.48 -20.27
N ALA A 167 -5.81 -20.92 -19.97
CA ALA A 167 -5.53 -21.94 -18.96
C ALA A 167 -5.44 -21.35 -17.54
N ILE A 168 -5.18 -20.04 -17.42
CA ILE A 168 -5.12 -19.36 -16.13
C ILE A 168 -6.48 -19.50 -15.41
N PRO A 169 -6.50 -19.94 -14.14
CA PRO A 169 -7.73 -20.17 -13.38
C PRO A 169 -8.33 -18.84 -12.88
N TRP A 170 -8.80 -18.01 -13.81
CA TRP A 170 -9.27 -16.65 -13.53
C TRP A 170 -10.32 -16.57 -12.43
N LYS A 171 -11.31 -17.47 -12.46
CA LYS A 171 -12.37 -17.49 -11.44
C LYS A 171 -11.79 -17.70 -10.03
N ALA A 172 -10.82 -18.60 -9.88
CA ALA A 172 -10.20 -18.88 -8.60
C ALA A 172 -9.37 -17.70 -8.11
N LEU A 173 -8.54 -17.12 -8.99
CA LEU A 173 -7.75 -15.93 -8.67
C LEU A 173 -8.64 -14.77 -8.21
N ARG A 174 -9.70 -14.47 -8.97
CA ARG A 174 -10.63 -13.38 -8.63
C ARG A 174 -11.33 -13.63 -7.30
N THR A 175 -11.87 -14.82 -7.08
CA THR A 175 -12.55 -15.15 -5.81
C THR A 175 -11.61 -15.02 -4.62
N LEU A 176 -10.35 -15.46 -4.73
CA LEU A 176 -9.40 -15.36 -3.62
C LEU A 176 -8.95 -13.91 -3.38
N ILE A 177 -8.70 -13.14 -4.44
CA ILE A 177 -8.30 -11.73 -4.30
C ILE A 177 -9.45 -10.92 -3.70
N ILE A 178 -10.67 -11.09 -4.20
CA ILE A 178 -11.88 -10.40 -3.73
C ILE A 178 -12.20 -10.83 -2.30
N ASN A 179 -12.41 -12.11 -2.04
CA ASN A 179 -13.02 -12.56 -0.79
C ASN A 179 -12.00 -12.78 0.34
N THR A 180 -10.75 -13.12 0.00
CA THR A 180 -9.75 -13.52 1.00
C THR A 180 -8.68 -12.45 1.21
N VAL A 181 -8.07 -11.94 0.12
CA VAL A 181 -6.97 -10.98 0.23
C VAL A 181 -7.49 -9.62 0.71
N TYR A 182 -8.40 -9.00 -0.04
CA TYR A 182 -8.95 -7.69 0.32
C TYR A 182 -10.22 -7.81 1.16
N GLY A 183 -11.12 -8.71 0.79
CA GLY A 183 -12.41 -8.93 1.46
C GLY A 183 -12.30 -9.37 2.91
N GLY A 184 -11.18 -9.99 3.31
CA GLY A 184 -10.92 -10.35 4.71
C GLY A 184 -10.88 -9.13 5.66
N LYS A 185 -10.68 -7.92 5.14
CA LYS A 185 -10.69 -6.65 5.89
C LYS A 185 -11.98 -5.85 5.73
N ILE A 186 -12.84 -6.23 4.78
CA ILE A 186 -14.07 -5.52 4.46
C ILE A 186 -15.21 -6.16 5.24
N ASP A 187 -15.86 -5.36 6.07
CA ASP A 187 -16.98 -5.78 6.92
C ASP A 187 -18.31 -5.11 6.55
N ILE A 188 -18.34 -4.33 5.47
CA ILE A 188 -19.54 -3.70 4.90
C ILE A 188 -19.84 -4.34 3.55
N SER A 189 -21.00 -4.97 3.40
CA SER A 189 -21.38 -5.72 2.20
C SER A 189 -21.39 -4.87 0.92
N ASP A 190 -21.83 -3.62 1.00
CA ASP A 190 -21.81 -2.71 -0.16
C ASP A 190 -20.40 -2.37 -0.62
N ASP A 191 -19.43 -2.30 0.31
CA ASP A 191 -18.03 -2.08 -0.01
C ASP A 191 -17.39 -3.34 -0.62
N GLU A 192 -17.78 -4.54 -0.16
CA GLU A 192 -17.32 -5.79 -0.77
C GLU A 192 -17.63 -5.81 -2.27
N ILE A 193 -18.86 -5.42 -2.65
CA ILE A 193 -19.30 -5.36 -4.06
C ILE A 193 -18.43 -4.40 -4.89
N LYS A 194 -17.91 -3.30 -4.31
CA LYS A 194 -17.05 -2.33 -5.02
C LYS A 194 -15.72 -2.95 -5.46
N THR A 195 -15.23 -4.00 -4.81
CA THR A 195 -13.99 -4.69 -5.22
C THR A 195 -14.17 -5.50 -6.51
N HIS A 196 -15.38 -6.01 -6.77
CA HIS A 196 -15.65 -6.91 -7.89
C HIS A 196 -15.30 -6.30 -9.25
N PRO A 197 -15.80 -5.12 -9.66
CA PRO A 197 -15.47 -4.54 -10.97
C PRO A 197 -13.96 -4.27 -11.12
N ILE A 198 -13.29 -3.82 -10.06
CA ILE A 198 -11.85 -3.53 -10.05
C ILE A 198 -11.05 -4.80 -10.36
N VAL A 199 -11.33 -5.89 -9.63
CA VAL A 199 -10.62 -7.16 -9.82
C VAL A 199 -11.04 -7.83 -11.13
N ASN A 200 -12.32 -7.81 -11.49
CA ASN A 200 -12.83 -8.46 -12.71
C ASN A 200 -12.26 -7.83 -13.99
N ARG A 201 -12.03 -6.51 -14.02
CA ARG A 201 -11.40 -5.83 -15.16
C ARG A 201 -9.96 -6.33 -15.36
N ALA A 202 -9.15 -6.24 -14.32
CA ALA A 202 -7.73 -6.57 -14.40
C ALA A 202 -7.48 -8.09 -14.54
N PHE A 203 -8.19 -8.93 -13.79
CA PHE A 203 -8.00 -10.39 -13.79
C PHE A 203 -8.96 -11.07 -14.77
N SER A 204 -8.81 -10.72 -16.04
CA SER A 204 -9.55 -11.30 -17.16
C SER A 204 -8.60 -11.84 -18.23
N LYS A 205 -9.10 -12.77 -19.05
CA LYS A 205 -8.36 -13.24 -20.23
C LYS A 205 -8.07 -12.08 -21.19
N ASP A 206 -8.98 -11.12 -21.28
CA ASP A 206 -8.90 -10.00 -22.21
C ASP A 206 -7.78 -9.03 -21.85
N ALA A 207 -7.32 -8.99 -20.59
CA ALA A 207 -6.12 -8.27 -20.18
C ALA A 207 -4.82 -8.79 -20.83
N TYR A 208 -4.88 -9.90 -21.57
CA TYR A 208 -3.78 -10.41 -22.39
C TYR A 208 -3.93 -10.11 -23.88
N SER A 209 -5.04 -9.50 -24.28
CA SER A 209 -5.28 -9.08 -25.66
C SER A 209 -4.48 -7.84 -26.01
N LEU A 210 -4.09 -7.74 -27.28
CA LEU A 210 -3.39 -6.58 -27.82
C LEU A 210 -4.24 -5.30 -27.65
N GLY A 211 -3.64 -4.24 -27.12
CA GLY A 211 -4.32 -2.95 -26.96
C GLY A 211 -5.39 -2.93 -25.85
N TYR A 212 -5.38 -3.89 -24.93
CA TYR A 212 -6.35 -3.89 -23.83
C TYR A 212 -6.12 -2.72 -22.88
N GLU A 213 -7.15 -1.88 -22.73
CA GLU A 213 -7.17 -0.74 -21.82
C GLU A 213 -7.66 -1.17 -20.42
N LEU A 214 -6.90 -0.87 -19.36
CA LEU A 214 -7.37 -1.11 -17.98
C LEU A 214 -8.51 -0.15 -17.60
N VAL A 215 -8.54 1.04 -18.21
CA VAL A 215 -9.59 2.04 -18.08
C VAL A 215 -10.12 2.37 -19.47
N GLU A 216 -11.39 2.08 -19.74
CA GLU A 216 -11.96 2.27 -21.08
C GLU A 216 -11.87 3.72 -21.55
N GLY A 217 -11.35 3.94 -22.75
CA GLY A 217 -11.14 5.25 -23.37
C GLY A 217 -9.84 5.94 -22.95
N GLU A 218 -9.03 5.31 -22.08
CA GLU A 218 -7.77 5.88 -21.59
C GLU A 218 -6.58 5.14 -22.21
N SER A 219 -6.03 5.71 -23.27
CA SER A 219 -4.90 5.12 -24.02
C SER A 219 -3.62 4.88 -23.18
N LEU A 220 -3.43 5.65 -22.10
CA LEU A 220 -2.30 5.45 -21.17
C LEU A 220 -2.48 4.20 -20.30
N SER A 221 -3.71 3.71 -20.16
CA SER A 221 -4.03 2.50 -19.39
C SER A 221 -3.85 1.21 -20.20
N VAL A 222 -3.38 1.30 -21.45
CA VAL A 222 -3.12 0.14 -22.31
C VAL A 222 -2.01 -0.71 -21.69
N VAL A 223 -2.31 -1.99 -21.47
CA VAL A 223 -1.38 -2.98 -20.92
C VAL A 223 -0.12 -3.12 -21.82
N PRO A 224 1.10 -3.12 -21.24
CA PRO A 224 2.32 -3.44 -21.97
C PRO A 224 2.27 -4.81 -22.66
N GLU A 225 2.75 -4.88 -23.90
CA GLU A 225 2.86 -6.14 -24.64
C GLU A 225 3.96 -7.04 -24.08
N GLU A 226 5.07 -6.44 -23.67
CA GLU A 226 6.18 -7.13 -23.05
C GLU A 226 5.93 -7.41 -21.56
N ASN A 227 6.38 -8.57 -21.10
CA ASN A 227 6.23 -9.01 -19.71
C ASN A 227 7.52 -8.85 -18.90
N ASP A 228 8.57 -8.24 -19.47
CA ASP A 228 9.80 -8.01 -18.72
C ASP A 228 9.64 -6.82 -17.76
N ARG A 229 10.42 -6.87 -16.68
CA ARG A 229 10.37 -5.83 -15.63
C ARG A 229 10.64 -4.44 -16.19
N GLU A 230 11.60 -4.28 -17.09
CA GLU A 230 11.99 -2.95 -17.59
C GLU A 230 10.85 -2.29 -18.36
N SER A 231 10.17 -3.03 -19.24
CA SER A 231 9.02 -2.56 -20.00
C SER A 231 7.83 -2.20 -19.10
N ILE A 232 7.57 -2.99 -18.06
CA ILE A 232 6.53 -2.71 -17.06
C ILE A 232 6.84 -1.40 -16.32
N PHE A 233 8.06 -1.20 -15.82
CA PHE A 233 8.43 0.03 -15.12
C PHE A 233 8.40 1.26 -16.04
N LYS A 234 8.87 1.13 -17.30
CA LYS A 234 8.74 2.20 -18.30
C LYS A 234 7.29 2.57 -18.60
N TRP A 235 6.36 1.63 -18.51
CA TRP A 235 4.93 1.93 -18.67
C TRP A 235 4.37 2.64 -17.44
N ILE A 236 4.69 2.19 -16.23
CA ILE A 236 4.29 2.86 -14.98
C ILE A 236 4.79 4.31 -14.99
N ASP A 237 6.02 4.56 -15.42
CA ASP A 237 6.60 5.90 -15.47
C ASP A 237 5.91 6.84 -16.48
N ARG A 238 5.08 6.30 -17.40
CA ARG A 238 4.28 7.07 -18.36
C ARG A 238 2.85 7.33 -17.88
N LEU A 239 2.42 6.70 -16.78
CA LEU A 239 1.12 6.99 -16.17
C LEU A 239 1.09 8.43 -15.63
N PRO A 240 -0.08 9.08 -15.60
CA PRO A 240 -0.18 10.42 -15.08
C PRO A 240 0.03 10.46 -13.56
N GLU A 241 0.72 11.48 -13.06
CA GLU A 241 0.89 11.69 -11.60
C GLU A 241 -0.43 12.03 -10.88
N ARG A 242 -1.42 12.52 -11.64
CA ARG A 242 -2.78 12.81 -11.16
C ARG A 242 -3.79 12.22 -12.14
N GLU A 243 -4.49 11.21 -11.70
CA GLU A 243 -5.53 10.54 -12.47
C GLU A 243 -6.91 11.15 -12.19
N SER A 244 -7.81 11.07 -13.17
CA SER A 244 -9.21 11.42 -12.93
C SER A 244 -9.90 10.33 -12.10
N PRO A 245 -11.03 10.62 -11.41
CA PRO A 245 -11.78 9.62 -10.65
C PRO A 245 -12.19 8.37 -11.45
N ARG A 246 -12.32 8.51 -12.77
CA ARG A 246 -12.61 7.40 -13.70
C ARG A 246 -11.59 6.27 -13.60
N TRP A 247 -10.31 6.59 -13.38
CA TRP A 247 -9.25 5.59 -13.20
C TRP A 247 -9.46 4.72 -11.96
N LEU A 248 -10.15 5.27 -10.95
CA LEU A 248 -10.52 4.56 -9.73
C LEU A 248 -11.86 3.83 -9.86
N GLY A 249 -12.53 3.91 -11.01
CA GLY A 249 -13.91 3.43 -11.19
C GLY A 249 -14.91 4.23 -10.35
N LEU A 250 -14.69 5.54 -10.24
CA LEU A 250 -15.60 6.50 -9.61
C LEU A 250 -16.22 7.42 -10.68
N GLU A 251 -17.33 8.05 -10.32
CA GLU A 251 -17.98 9.08 -11.13
C GLU A 251 -17.07 10.32 -11.28
N GLU A 252 -17.17 11.04 -12.39
CA GLU A 252 -16.30 12.19 -12.69
C GLU A 252 -16.42 13.33 -11.66
N ASP A 253 -17.58 13.47 -11.01
CA ASP A 253 -17.85 14.48 -10.00
C ASP A 253 -17.38 14.06 -8.59
N ALA A 254 -16.72 12.91 -8.44
CA ALA A 254 -16.30 12.40 -7.13
C ALA A 254 -15.31 13.34 -6.44
N GLU A 255 -14.40 13.98 -7.17
CA GLU A 255 -13.48 14.99 -6.61
C GLU A 255 -14.24 16.21 -6.06
N GLU A 256 -15.17 16.76 -6.84
CA GLU A 256 -15.98 17.90 -6.41
C GLU A 256 -16.83 17.55 -5.19
N SER A 257 -17.43 16.35 -5.20
CA SER A 257 -18.19 15.82 -4.08
C SER A 257 -17.33 15.64 -2.83
N MET A 258 -16.10 15.14 -2.98
CA MET A 258 -15.15 14.99 -1.87
C MET A 258 -14.77 16.35 -1.27
N MET A 259 -14.48 17.35 -2.11
CA MET A 259 -14.16 18.71 -1.66
C MET A 259 -15.32 19.33 -0.88
N LYS A 260 -16.57 19.12 -1.31
CA LYS A 260 -17.77 19.57 -0.58
C LYS A 260 -17.91 18.89 0.78
N ILE A 261 -17.59 17.60 0.88
CA ILE A 261 -17.64 16.85 2.15
C ILE A 261 -16.58 17.37 3.13
N LEU A 262 -15.35 17.60 2.65
CA LEU A 262 -14.24 18.11 3.48
C LEU A 262 -14.43 19.57 3.94
N SER A 263 -15.23 20.35 3.21
CA SER A 263 -15.51 21.75 3.56
C SER A 263 -16.58 21.95 4.65
N LYS A 264 -17.22 20.87 5.11
CA LYS A 264 -18.26 20.88 6.15
C LYS A 264 -17.69 20.46 7.50
#